data_AF-A0A0F6YLZ3-F1
#
_entry.id   AF-A0A0F6YLZ3-F1
#
_cell.length_a   1.000
_cell.length_b   1.000
_cell.length_c   1.000
_cell.angle_alpha   90.00
_cell.angle_beta   90.00
_cell.angle_gamma   90.00
#
_symmetry.space_group_name_H-M   'P 1'
#
loop_
_entity.id
_entity.type
_entity.pdbx_description
1 polymer ?
#
loop_
_entity_poly.entity_id
_entity_poly.type
_entity_poly.pdbx_seq_one_letter_code
_entity_poly.pdbx_strand_id
1 'polypeptide(L)'
;MPRSIPLRQPRRDGAHRVEQTDVRHDLQLRALDLVVGRRDRLQHVHLAAIELAPQRVRRGRPREHGLLDRRGAQRARGRLLRAPRDADRALVDHVRRRDVLAFRRVEAAERHRALEFARRLLEVRVAAQRFDVLIGVGLGPVEGVRHGSEGDTRGALRTRALRAKLAAVTSTIFDELDPPTRLLMGPGPSDVPPRVLRALASPTVGHLDPYYLRVMNETRELLKRTFRTDNELTFPISATGMAGMEAAVVNLIEPGDEMIVGVNGVFGERMCDVAARAGATVHRVEAPWGTTIEPDAIRAALSANPNVKVVGIVHAETSTGAHQPLEEIGKTVREHDALFLVDAVTSLGGAPLEIDAWHVDACYSGSQKCLSCPPGLSPVTFSPRAIERIEKRTSKVQSWYLDVSMIKSYWGGERAYHHTAPVNMTYAMREALRMVHEEGLEQRWARHATHHRALRAGLEALGLRYVPERSLPMLNAVHVPAGVDDAATRKALLEQHGIEIGGGLGPFKGKAWRVGLMGASCTRRHVTTLLGALGSLLPNASAGEALAAADRAYSS
;
A
#
# COMPACT_ATOMS: atom_id res chain seq x y z
N MET A 1 -31.25 59.09 -21.17
CA MET A 1 -32.64 58.62 -21.22
C MET A 1 -32.64 57.10 -21.31
N PRO A 2 -33.41 56.32 -20.53
CA PRO A 2 -33.89 56.57 -19.17
C PRO A 2 -33.82 55.34 -18.22
N ARG A 3 -33.82 55.65 -16.91
CA ARG A 3 -34.58 55.01 -15.80
C ARG A 3 -34.16 53.65 -15.21
N SER A 4 -33.56 53.78 -14.04
CA SER A 4 -33.70 52.93 -12.84
C SER A 4 -35.14 52.84 -12.31
N ILE A 5 -35.63 51.64 -11.99
CA ILE A 5 -36.61 51.33 -10.90
C ILE A 5 -36.43 49.82 -10.49
N PRO A 6 -36.95 49.30 -9.35
CA PRO A 6 -36.19 49.07 -8.13
C PRO A 6 -36.24 47.61 -7.59
N LEU A 7 -35.42 47.35 -6.56
CA LEU A 7 -35.44 46.16 -5.70
C LEU A 7 -36.83 45.87 -5.11
N ARG A 8 -37.34 44.66 -5.34
CA ARG A 8 -38.44 44.06 -4.57
C ARG A 8 -37.88 43.13 -3.49
N GLN A 9 -38.12 43.48 -2.23
CA GLN A 9 -38.09 42.54 -1.11
C GLN A 9 -39.33 41.64 -1.13
N PRO A 10 -39.21 40.35 -0.75
CA PRO A 10 -40.31 39.62 -0.17
C PRO A 10 -40.11 39.45 1.35
N ARG A 11 -41.04 40.08 2.06
CA ARG A 11 -41.74 39.69 3.30
C ARG A 11 -41.07 38.67 4.24
N ARG A 12 -40.92 39.14 5.48
CA ARG A 12 -40.83 38.34 6.72
C ARG A 12 -42.14 37.60 6.93
N ASP A 13 -42.07 36.28 7.07
CA ASP A 13 -43.12 35.46 7.71
C ASP A 13 -42.47 34.43 8.65
N GLY A 14 -42.98 34.39 9.89
CA GLY A 14 -43.12 33.18 10.71
C GLY A 14 -41.86 32.43 11.16
N ALA A 15 -41.28 32.83 12.29
CA ALA A 15 -40.39 31.97 13.07
C ALA A 15 -41.19 30.83 13.74
N HIS A 16 -41.13 29.61 13.18
CA HIS A 16 -41.36 28.39 13.94
C HIS A 16 -40.00 27.84 14.40
N ARG A 17 -39.67 28.13 15.65
CA ARG A 17 -38.53 27.56 16.37
C ARG A 17 -38.93 26.17 16.85
N VAL A 18 -38.52 25.13 16.14
CA VAL A 18 -38.54 23.75 16.68
C VAL A 18 -37.27 23.59 17.49
N GLU A 19 -37.43 23.35 18.79
CA GLU A 19 -36.37 22.98 19.72
C GLU A 19 -35.67 21.69 19.24
N GLN A 20 -34.50 21.82 18.62
CA GLN A 20 -33.51 20.73 18.57
C GLN A 20 -32.65 20.81 19.82
N THR A 21 -33.22 20.36 20.93
CA THR A 21 -32.49 20.07 22.15
C THR A 21 -32.17 18.57 22.16
N ASP A 22 -30.91 18.26 22.44
CA ASP A 22 -30.50 17.07 23.20
C ASP A 22 -30.45 15.66 22.56
N VAL A 23 -29.73 15.51 21.43
CA VAL A 23 -29.31 14.17 20.94
C VAL A 23 -27.77 13.96 20.98
N ARG A 24 -26.98 15.03 21.00
CA ARG A 24 -25.51 14.95 21.11
C ARG A 24 -24.99 14.77 22.55
N HIS A 25 -25.75 15.21 23.55
CA HIS A 25 -25.36 15.11 24.96
C HIS A 25 -25.54 13.67 25.49
N ASP A 26 -26.61 12.98 25.06
CA ASP A 26 -26.91 11.61 25.49
C ASP A 26 -25.90 10.58 24.92
N LEU A 27 -25.35 10.83 23.73
CA LEU A 27 -24.29 9.98 23.14
C LEU A 27 -22.93 10.14 23.84
N GLN A 28 -22.61 11.32 24.35
CA GLN A 28 -21.36 11.58 25.07
C GLN A 28 -21.39 11.03 26.51
N LEU A 29 -22.55 11.06 27.17
CA LEU A 29 -22.73 10.44 28.49
C LEU A 29 -22.73 8.91 28.40
N ARG A 30 -23.37 8.32 27.38
CA ARG A 30 -23.32 6.86 27.13
C ARG A 30 -21.91 6.34 26.80
N ALA A 31 -21.08 7.14 26.16
CA ALA A 31 -19.67 6.80 25.92
C ALA A 31 -18.83 6.81 27.22
N LEU A 32 -19.17 7.68 28.18
CA LEU A 32 -18.52 7.73 29.48
C LEU A 32 -18.93 6.54 30.37
N ASP A 33 -20.20 6.16 30.35
CA ASP A 33 -20.70 4.96 31.08
C ASP A 33 -20.13 3.65 30.50
N LEU A 34 -19.84 3.58 29.20
CA LEU A 34 -19.17 2.44 28.58
C LEU A 34 -17.70 2.28 29.03
N VAL A 35 -17.05 3.37 29.43
CA VAL A 35 -15.66 3.39 29.92
C VAL A 35 -15.60 3.17 31.44
N VAL A 36 -16.62 3.60 32.20
CA VAL A 36 -16.66 3.48 33.66
C VAL A 36 -17.38 2.20 34.14
N GLY A 37 -18.33 1.67 33.37
CA GLY A 37 -19.18 0.53 33.74
C GLY A 37 -18.60 -0.88 33.49
N ARG A 38 -17.36 -1.02 32.99
CA ARG A 38 -16.72 -2.35 32.78
C ARG A 38 -15.73 -2.74 33.87
N ARG A 39 -16.03 -2.43 35.13
CA ARG A 39 -15.16 -2.77 36.26
C ARG A 39 -15.30 -4.19 36.83
N ASP A 40 -16.27 -4.99 36.39
CA ASP A 40 -16.46 -6.37 36.91
C ASP A 40 -16.44 -7.51 35.85
N ARG A 41 -15.88 -7.30 34.65
CA ARG A 41 -15.68 -8.41 33.67
C ARG A 41 -14.31 -8.44 32.97
N LEU A 42 -13.26 -7.95 33.63
CA LEU A 42 -11.88 -8.03 33.14
C LEU A 42 -10.92 -8.73 34.13
N GLN A 43 -11.44 -9.68 34.92
CA GLN A 43 -10.61 -10.62 35.71
C GLN A 43 -10.68 -12.09 35.24
N HIS A 44 -11.37 -12.38 34.12
CA HIS A 44 -11.41 -13.74 33.54
C HIS A 44 -11.22 -13.76 32.01
N VAL A 45 -10.15 -13.15 31.50
CA VAL A 45 -9.64 -13.43 30.13
C VAL A 45 -8.11 -13.33 30.11
N HIS A 46 -7.43 -14.15 30.91
CA HIS A 46 -6.00 -14.42 30.74
C HIS A 46 -5.61 -15.74 31.44
N LEU A 47 -6.02 -16.88 30.85
CA LEU A 47 -5.45 -18.23 31.05
C LEU A 47 -6.25 -19.28 30.25
N ALA A 48 -6.32 -19.14 28.92
CA ALA A 48 -6.86 -20.18 28.04
C ALA A 48 -6.27 -20.07 26.62
N ALA A 49 -4.95 -20.22 26.50
CA ALA A 49 -4.30 -20.39 25.19
C ALA A 49 -2.91 -21.06 25.28
N ILE A 50 -2.67 -21.95 26.24
CA ILE A 50 -1.55 -22.91 26.18
C ILE A 50 -1.99 -24.19 26.91
N GLU A 51 -2.77 -25.04 26.24
CA GLU A 51 -2.84 -26.49 26.52
C GLU A 51 -3.73 -27.16 25.48
N LEU A 52 -3.13 -27.69 24.41
CA LEU A 52 -3.73 -28.72 23.57
C LEU A 52 -2.67 -29.76 23.20
N ALA A 53 -2.65 -30.84 23.98
CA ALA A 53 -2.30 -32.19 23.54
C ALA A 53 -3.14 -33.21 24.35
N PRO A 54 -3.50 -34.37 23.78
CA PRO A 54 -4.87 -34.89 23.86
C PRO A 54 -5.08 -35.93 24.98
N GLN A 55 -6.21 -35.85 25.67
CA GLN A 55 -6.62 -36.85 26.68
C GLN A 55 -8.05 -37.37 26.40
N ARG A 56 -8.08 -38.57 25.81
CA ARG A 56 -8.96 -39.72 26.06
C ARG A 56 -10.44 -39.49 26.41
N VAL A 57 -11.28 -39.85 25.44
CA VAL A 57 -12.71 -40.16 25.56
C VAL A 57 -12.96 -41.40 26.43
N ARG A 58 -13.90 -41.31 27.38
CA ARG A 58 -14.59 -42.47 28.00
C ARG A 58 -16.12 -42.27 28.04
N ARG A 59 -16.80 -43.08 27.23
CA ARG A 59 -18.10 -43.77 27.36
C ARG A 59 -19.34 -43.02 27.88
N GLY A 60 -20.33 -42.91 26.97
CA GLY A 60 -21.78 -42.94 27.24
C GLY A 60 -22.54 -43.23 25.94
N ARG A 61 -23.37 -44.29 25.90
CA ARG A 61 -24.14 -44.80 24.73
C ARG A 61 -25.27 -43.83 24.30
N PRO A 62 -25.79 -43.89 23.05
CA PRO A 62 -26.86 -44.86 22.71
C PRO A 62 -26.75 -45.55 21.32
N ARG A 63 -27.27 -46.78 21.32
CA ARG A 63 -28.02 -47.57 20.31
C ARG A 63 -27.77 -47.42 18.79
N GLU A 64 -27.40 -48.58 18.24
CA GLU A 64 -27.94 -49.27 17.05
C GLU A 64 -27.22 -49.27 15.68
N HIS A 65 -26.87 -50.52 15.30
CA HIS A 65 -26.81 -51.16 13.97
C HIS A 65 -25.58 -50.98 13.07
N GLY A 66 -24.93 -52.12 12.73
CA GLY A 66 -24.20 -52.28 11.45
C GLY A 66 -22.75 -52.76 11.47
N LEU A 67 -22.50 -54.01 11.87
CA LEU A 67 -21.59 -55.04 11.29
C LEU A 67 -20.27 -54.68 10.52
N LEU A 68 -19.21 -55.43 10.91
CA LEU A 68 -18.03 -55.95 10.14
C LEU A 68 -16.84 -54.98 9.89
N ASP A 69 -15.54 -55.32 9.94
CA ASP A 69 -14.75 -56.52 10.26
C ASP A 69 -13.30 -56.06 10.62
N ARG A 70 -12.57 -56.85 11.41
CA ARG A 70 -11.17 -56.66 11.82
C ARG A 70 -10.24 -57.49 10.94
N ARG A 71 -9.04 -56.96 10.60
CA ARG A 71 -7.77 -57.72 10.57
C ARG A 71 -6.58 -56.81 10.23
N GLY A 72 -5.45 -57.00 10.93
CA GLY A 72 -4.12 -56.56 10.48
C GLY A 72 -3.29 -55.76 11.48
N ALA A 73 -2.76 -56.41 12.52
CA ALA A 73 -1.76 -55.85 13.41
C ALA A 73 -0.35 -56.40 13.09
N GLN A 74 0.66 -55.53 13.28
CA GLN A 74 2.07 -55.80 13.61
C GLN A 74 3.06 -56.32 12.55
N ARG A 75 4.05 -55.45 12.26
CA ARG A 75 5.54 -55.62 12.18
C ARG A 75 6.05 -54.40 11.37
N ALA A 76 7.07 -53.61 11.70
CA ALA A 76 8.27 -53.82 12.50
C ALA A 76 8.78 -52.48 13.11
N ARG A 77 9.42 -52.59 14.28
CA ARG A 77 10.29 -51.55 14.89
C ARG A 77 11.74 -51.90 14.58
N GLY A 78 12.58 -50.90 14.28
CA GLY A 78 14.03 -51.07 14.27
C GLY A 78 14.82 -49.78 14.07
N ARG A 79 15.53 -49.36 15.14
CA ARG A 79 16.69 -48.43 15.21
C ARG A 79 16.43 -46.91 15.17
N LEU A 80 16.49 -46.31 16.37
CA LEU A 80 16.77 -44.90 16.62
C LEU A 80 17.81 -44.84 17.76
N LEU A 81 19.03 -44.39 17.46
CA LEU A 81 20.08 -44.09 18.44
C LEU A 81 20.47 -42.60 18.32
N ARG A 82 20.28 -41.90 19.44
CA ARG A 82 20.90 -40.67 20.04
C ARG A 82 22.13 -40.07 19.31
N ALA A 83 22.47 -38.76 19.27
CA ALA A 83 22.16 -37.44 19.89
C ALA A 83 23.03 -36.37 19.12
N PRO A 84 23.07 -35.01 19.34
CA PRO A 84 22.81 -34.23 20.57
C PRO A 84 21.88 -33.00 20.45
N ARG A 85 21.33 -32.61 21.61
CA ARG A 85 20.24 -31.64 21.82
C ARG A 85 20.71 -30.25 22.30
N ASP A 86 21.99 -29.92 22.17
CA ASP A 86 22.55 -28.73 22.82
C ASP A 86 22.80 -27.54 21.89
N ALA A 87 22.80 -27.73 20.57
CA ALA A 87 23.00 -26.63 19.59
C ALA A 87 21.72 -25.78 19.34
N ASP A 88 20.53 -26.36 19.48
CA ASP A 88 19.26 -25.65 19.23
C ASP A 88 18.82 -24.77 20.41
N ARG A 89 19.24 -25.10 21.64
CA ARG A 89 18.81 -24.35 22.83
C ARG A 89 19.46 -22.97 22.91
N ALA A 90 20.73 -22.87 22.51
CA ALA A 90 21.46 -21.61 22.48
C ALA A 90 20.95 -20.66 21.39
N LEU A 91 20.55 -21.19 20.22
CA LEU A 91 20.00 -20.39 19.11
C LEU A 91 18.59 -19.88 19.42
N VAL A 92 17.75 -20.73 20.01
CA VAL A 92 16.39 -20.35 20.46
C VAL A 92 16.44 -19.37 21.64
N ASP A 93 17.39 -19.50 22.56
CA ASP A 93 17.58 -18.55 23.66
C ASP A 93 18.20 -17.22 23.19
N HIS A 94 19.06 -17.23 22.16
CA HIS A 94 19.64 -16.01 21.59
C HIS A 94 18.61 -15.18 20.81
N VAL A 95 17.74 -15.85 20.04
CA VAL A 95 16.60 -15.22 19.34
C VAL A 95 15.55 -14.72 20.34
N ARG A 96 15.22 -15.50 21.38
CA ARG A 96 14.30 -15.05 22.46
C ARG A 96 14.83 -13.84 23.23
N ARG A 97 16.13 -13.77 23.55
CA ARG A 97 16.67 -12.65 24.36
C ARG A 97 16.76 -11.33 23.58
N ARG A 98 17.00 -11.37 22.26
CA ARG A 98 17.10 -10.15 21.43
C ARG A 98 15.72 -9.56 21.09
N ASP A 99 14.73 -10.41 20.82
CA ASP A 99 13.35 -9.99 20.57
C ASP A 99 12.62 -9.56 21.85
N VAL A 100 12.92 -10.18 23.00
CA VAL A 100 12.37 -9.72 24.30
C VAL A 100 12.91 -8.34 24.68
N LEU A 101 14.14 -7.96 24.30
CA LEU A 101 14.66 -6.61 24.55
C LEU A 101 14.06 -5.55 23.62
N ALA A 102 13.82 -5.88 22.34
CA ALA A 102 13.11 -5.00 21.41
C ALA A 102 11.62 -4.87 21.79
N PHE A 103 10.97 -5.98 22.13
CA PHE A 103 9.60 -6.03 22.62
C PHE A 103 9.47 -5.31 23.96
N ARG A 104 10.40 -5.49 24.90
CA ARG A 104 10.42 -4.75 26.17
C ARG A 104 10.72 -3.26 25.98
N ARG A 105 11.43 -2.84 24.94
CA ARG A 105 11.64 -1.41 24.61
C ARG A 105 10.39 -0.79 24.01
N VAL A 106 9.69 -1.50 23.13
CA VAL A 106 8.37 -1.08 22.61
C VAL A 106 7.33 -1.10 23.72
N GLU A 107 7.30 -2.14 24.54
CA GLU A 107 6.41 -2.27 25.70
C GLU A 107 6.76 -1.27 26.80
N ALA A 108 8.04 -0.91 27.01
CA ALA A 108 8.43 0.15 27.93
C ALA A 108 8.10 1.55 27.38
N ALA A 109 8.21 1.78 26.07
CA ALA A 109 7.79 3.04 25.44
C ALA A 109 6.26 3.19 25.47
N GLU A 110 5.52 2.12 25.18
CA GLU A 110 4.06 2.07 25.27
C GLU A 110 3.59 2.12 26.73
N ARG A 111 4.30 1.47 27.67
CA ARG A 111 4.05 1.63 29.12
C ARG A 111 4.39 3.02 29.60
N HIS A 112 5.46 3.64 29.10
CA HIS A 112 5.80 5.02 29.45
C HIS A 112 4.72 5.96 28.95
N ARG A 113 4.26 5.81 27.70
CA ARG A 113 3.12 6.56 27.16
C ARG A 113 1.84 6.30 27.94
N ALA A 114 1.55 5.06 28.31
CA ALA A 114 0.38 4.70 29.10
C ALA A 114 0.46 5.22 30.55
N LEU A 115 1.66 5.23 31.15
CA LEU A 115 1.92 5.77 32.49
C LEU A 115 1.89 7.30 32.48
N GLU A 116 2.39 7.92 31.42
CA GLU A 116 2.31 9.37 31.21
C GLU A 116 0.86 9.79 30.97
N PHE A 117 0.10 9.01 30.19
CA PHE A 117 -1.33 9.17 30.02
C PHE A 117 -2.10 8.97 31.34
N ALA A 118 -1.78 7.92 32.10
CA ALA A 118 -2.37 7.67 33.41
C ALA A 118 -2.01 8.76 34.42
N ARG A 119 -0.78 9.27 34.39
CA ARG A 119 -0.31 10.39 35.21
C ARG A 119 -1.04 11.68 34.86
N ARG A 120 -1.21 11.99 33.57
CA ARG A 120 -2.01 13.13 33.10
C ARG A 120 -3.48 13.00 33.50
N LEU A 121 -4.06 11.79 33.43
CA LEU A 121 -5.41 11.53 33.96
C LEU A 121 -5.47 11.68 35.49
N LEU A 122 -4.43 11.29 36.20
CA LEU A 122 -4.33 11.47 37.65
C LEU A 122 -4.20 12.94 38.02
N GLU A 123 -3.44 13.73 37.25
CA GLU A 123 -3.31 15.18 37.43
C GLU A 123 -4.64 15.89 37.17
N VAL A 124 -5.40 15.47 36.16
CA VAL A 124 -6.78 15.92 35.92
C VAL A 124 -7.71 15.53 37.08
N ARG A 125 -7.56 14.32 37.63
CA ARG A 125 -8.36 13.82 38.76
C ARG A 125 -8.01 14.49 40.09
N VAL A 126 -6.74 14.79 40.34
CA VAL A 126 -6.27 15.54 41.52
C VAL A 126 -6.69 17.00 41.43
N ALA A 127 -6.69 17.58 40.22
CA ALA A 127 -7.26 18.91 39.98
C ALA A 127 -8.78 18.93 40.23
N ALA A 128 -9.51 17.86 39.88
CA ALA A 128 -10.92 17.70 40.20
C ALA A 128 -11.18 17.47 41.71
N GLN A 129 -10.40 16.61 42.38
CA GLN A 129 -10.55 16.31 43.81
C GLN A 129 -10.15 17.48 44.72
N ARG A 130 -9.15 18.29 44.36
CA ARG A 130 -8.86 19.54 45.07
C ARG A 130 -10.01 20.56 44.99
N PHE A 131 -10.89 20.42 44.00
CA PHE A 131 -12.08 21.26 43.84
C PHE A 131 -13.27 20.76 44.66
N ASP A 132 -13.47 19.44 44.79
CA ASP A 132 -14.49 18.86 45.69
C ASP A 132 -14.25 19.25 47.16
N VAL A 133 -12.98 19.37 47.56
CA VAL A 133 -12.61 19.84 48.92
C VAL A 133 -12.88 21.34 49.11
N LEU A 134 -12.95 22.14 48.05
CA LEU A 134 -13.24 23.57 48.10
C LEU A 134 -14.74 23.91 48.06
N ILE A 135 -15.58 22.96 47.64
CA ILE A 135 -17.06 23.07 47.68
C ILE A 135 -17.63 22.32 48.90
N GLY A 136 -16.89 21.38 49.48
CA GLY A 136 -17.29 20.53 50.61
C GLY A 136 -17.17 21.14 52.02
N VAL A 137 -17.17 22.47 52.18
CA VAL A 137 -17.26 23.09 53.51
C VAL A 137 -18.44 24.07 53.53
N GLY A 138 -19.59 23.56 53.98
CA GLY A 138 -20.74 24.39 54.36
C GLY A 138 -22.02 24.04 53.62
N LEU A 139 -22.76 23.08 54.17
CA LEU A 139 -24.08 23.28 54.80
C LEU A 139 -24.83 21.93 54.82
N GLY A 140 -25.12 21.46 56.05
CA GLY A 140 -25.94 20.28 56.31
C GLY A 140 -27.42 20.50 55.94
N PRO A 141 -28.27 19.50 56.18
CA PRO A 141 -29.58 19.40 55.56
C PRO A 141 -30.54 20.43 56.18
N VAL A 142 -31.21 21.22 55.35
CA VAL A 142 -32.35 22.03 55.75
C VAL A 142 -33.52 21.67 54.85
N GLU A 143 -34.54 21.08 55.46
CA GLU A 143 -35.86 20.87 54.86
C GLU A 143 -36.51 22.20 54.50
N GLY A 144 -37.14 22.24 53.33
CA GLY A 144 -38.16 23.21 52.96
C GLY A 144 -37.65 24.59 52.53
N VAL A 145 -38.05 25.02 51.33
CA VAL A 145 -38.65 26.33 51.00
C VAL A 145 -38.76 26.47 49.46
N ARG A 146 -39.88 27.05 49.02
CA ARG A 146 -40.25 27.35 47.63
C ARG A 146 -39.59 28.65 47.13
N HIS A 147 -39.45 28.72 45.79
CA HIS A 147 -39.47 29.88 44.88
C HIS A 147 -38.43 31.03 44.97
N GLY A 148 -38.06 31.52 43.78
CA GLY A 148 -37.42 32.83 43.50
C GLY A 148 -35.94 32.70 43.14
N SER A 149 -35.57 32.69 41.86
CA SER A 149 -35.27 33.86 41.00
C SER A 149 -33.98 34.60 41.37
N GLU A 150 -33.12 34.76 40.35
CA GLU A 150 -31.88 35.55 40.30
C GLU A 150 -30.64 34.96 40.99
N GLY A 151 -29.69 34.52 40.16
CA GLY A 151 -28.30 34.42 40.55
C GLY A 151 -27.61 33.13 40.14
N ASP A 152 -27.18 33.00 38.88
CA ASP A 152 -25.93 32.24 38.62
C ASP A 152 -25.23 32.57 37.28
N THR A 153 -25.08 33.85 36.95
CA THR A 153 -24.25 34.25 35.79
C THR A 153 -22.76 33.96 36.01
N ARG A 154 -22.28 33.92 37.26
CA ARG A 154 -20.88 33.62 37.60
C ARG A 154 -20.56 32.11 37.53
N GLY A 155 -21.46 31.23 37.95
CA GLY A 155 -21.32 29.77 37.82
C GLY A 155 -21.44 29.31 36.37
N ALA A 156 -22.31 29.91 35.56
CA ALA A 156 -22.39 29.65 34.13
C ALA A 156 -21.11 30.06 33.36
N LEU A 157 -20.52 31.23 33.68
CA LEU A 157 -19.25 31.69 33.10
C LEU A 157 -18.05 30.84 33.54
N ARG A 158 -18.00 30.43 34.82
CA ARG A 158 -16.96 29.53 35.35
C ARG A 158 -17.04 28.13 34.74
N THR A 159 -18.25 27.59 34.56
CA THR A 159 -18.49 26.29 33.92
C THR A 159 -18.11 26.29 32.44
N ARG A 160 -18.32 27.40 31.73
CA ARG A 160 -17.89 27.57 30.33
C ARG A 160 -16.36 27.70 30.19
N ALA A 161 -15.71 28.45 31.08
CA ALA A 161 -14.26 28.56 31.11
C ALA A 161 -13.57 27.23 31.51
N LEU A 162 -14.20 26.46 32.39
CA LEU A 162 -13.71 25.14 32.81
C LEU A 162 -13.89 24.10 31.69
N ARG A 163 -15.03 24.10 30.98
CA ARG A 163 -15.23 23.27 29.76
C ARG A 163 -14.23 23.61 28.66
N ALA A 164 -13.91 24.89 28.46
CA ALA A 164 -12.90 25.32 27.50
C ALA A 164 -11.48 24.86 27.91
N LYS A 165 -11.13 24.92 29.20
CA LYS A 165 -9.86 24.40 29.71
C LYS A 165 -9.77 22.87 29.64
N LEU A 166 -10.85 22.15 29.96
CA LEU A 166 -10.89 20.69 29.85
C LEU A 166 -10.82 20.23 28.40
N ALA A 167 -11.51 20.94 27.48
CA ALA A 167 -11.41 20.73 26.03
C ALA A 167 -9.99 21.03 25.49
N ALA A 168 -9.32 22.07 26.01
CA ALA A 168 -7.94 22.37 25.65
C ALA A 168 -6.96 21.27 26.13
N VAL A 169 -7.19 20.73 27.34
CA VAL A 169 -6.38 19.63 27.91
C VAL A 169 -6.64 18.29 27.20
N THR A 170 -7.85 18.07 26.65
CA THR A 170 -8.14 16.88 25.83
C THR A 170 -7.84 17.05 24.34
N SER A 171 -7.56 18.28 23.87
CA SER A 171 -7.30 18.59 22.45
C SER A 171 -5.88 18.30 21.94
N THR A 172 -5.00 17.68 22.75
CA THR A 172 -3.56 17.52 22.41
C THR A 172 -3.09 16.07 22.38
N ILE A 173 -3.96 15.12 21.98
CA ILE A 173 -3.52 13.75 21.69
C ILE A 173 -2.95 13.64 20.26
N PHE A 174 -3.39 14.51 19.36
CA PHE A 174 -2.97 14.51 17.96
C PHE A 174 -2.62 15.95 17.55
N ASP A 175 -1.35 16.19 17.28
CA ASP A 175 -0.90 17.43 16.65
C ASP A 175 -1.33 17.46 15.18
N GLU A 176 -1.24 18.64 14.55
CA GLU A 176 -1.44 18.75 13.11
C GLU A 176 -0.49 17.81 12.36
N LEU A 177 -1.00 17.21 11.28
CA LEU A 177 -0.20 16.35 10.43
C LEU A 177 0.86 17.18 9.69
N ASP A 178 2.10 17.12 10.18
CA ASP A 178 3.25 17.82 9.58
C ASP A 178 4.34 16.81 9.15
N PRO A 179 4.18 16.17 7.97
CA PRO A 179 5.15 15.19 7.49
C PRO A 179 6.43 15.90 7.03
N PRO A 180 7.61 15.33 7.32
CA PRO A 180 8.85 15.98 6.93
C PRO A 180 9.06 15.92 5.42
N THR A 181 9.80 16.88 4.87
CA THR A 181 10.21 16.84 3.46
C THR A 181 11.35 15.84 3.26
N ARG A 182 11.23 14.97 2.25
CA ARG A 182 12.21 13.95 1.89
C ARG A 182 12.43 13.91 0.39
N LEU A 183 13.62 13.48 -0.04
CA LEU A 183 13.86 13.03 -1.40
C LEU A 183 13.54 11.54 -1.46
N LEU A 184 12.43 11.17 -2.12
CA LEU A 184 12.00 9.78 -2.21
C LEU A 184 12.73 9.09 -3.37
N MET A 185 13.86 8.46 -3.04
CA MET A 185 14.69 7.69 -3.97
C MET A 185 14.67 6.19 -3.65
N GLY A 186 13.62 5.73 -2.97
CA GLY A 186 13.36 4.32 -2.74
C GLY A 186 12.73 3.63 -3.95
N PRO A 187 12.32 2.36 -3.83
CA PRO A 187 11.62 1.62 -4.88
C PRO A 187 10.17 2.08 -5.09
N GLY A 188 9.75 3.18 -4.49
CA GLY A 188 8.38 3.69 -4.44
C GLY A 188 7.87 3.81 -2.99
N PRO A 189 6.99 4.79 -2.70
CA PRO A 189 6.43 5.77 -3.64
C PRO A 189 7.47 6.80 -4.14
N SER A 190 7.25 7.37 -5.32
CA SER A 190 8.04 8.52 -5.80
C SER A 190 7.52 9.83 -5.20
N ASP A 191 8.27 10.92 -5.42
CA ASP A 191 7.78 12.27 -5.20
C ASP A 191 6.48 12.50 -5.98
N VAL A 192 5.60 13.32 -5.42
CA VAL A 192 4.32 13.71 -6.04
C VAL A 192 4.38 15.20 -6.39
N PRO A 193 4.20 15.59 -7.67
CA PRO A 193 4.22 17.00 -8.05
C PRO A 193 3.17 17.82 -7.30
N PRO A 194 3.47 19.08 -6.94
CA PRO A 194 2.50 19.95 -6.27
C PRO A 194 1.16 20.12 -7.01
N ARG A 195 1.17 20.06 -8.36
CA ARG A 195 -0.06 20.10 -9.19
C ARG A 195 -0.98 18.92 -8.88
N VAL A 196 -0.43 17.72 -8.73
CA VAL A 196 -1.16 16.50 -8.41
C VAL A 196 -1.72 16.55 -6.98
N LEU A 197 -0.94 17.05 -6.01
CA LEU A 197 -1.41 17.25 -4.63
C LEU A 197 -2.52 18.30 -4.55
N ARG A 198 -2.45 19.39 -5.32
CA ARG A 198 -3.54 20.37 -5.41
C ARG A 198 -4.82 19.78 -6.02
N ALA A 199 -4.69 18.93 -7.04
CA ALA A 199 -5.83 18.20 -7.60
C ALA A 199 -6.46 17.26 -6.55
N LEU A 200 -5.64 16.54 -5.77
CA LEU A 200 -6.11 15.70 -4.68
C LEU A 200 -6.89 16.49 -3.61
N ALA A 201 -6.44 17.71 -3.28
CA ALA A 201 -7.07 18.57 -2.28
C ALA A 201 -8.33 19.31 -2.77
N SER A 202 -8.77 19.09 -4.02
CA SER A 202 -9.95 19.77 -4.58
C SER A 202 -11.26 19.32 -3.90
N PRO A 203 -12.33 20.14 -3.91
CA PRO A 203 -13.62 19.75 -3.35
C PRO A 203 -14.18 18.46 -3.97
N THR A 204 -14.72 17.58 -3.13
CA THR A 204 -15.33 16.33 -3.56
C THR A 204 -16.74 16.59 -4.12
N VAL A 205 -17.03 16.09 -5.32
CA VAL A 205 -18.40 16.01 -5.85
C VAL A 205 -18.95 14.59 -5.73
N GLY A 206 -20.24 14.40 -5.97
CA GLY A 206 -20.86 13.06 -5.99
C GLY A 206 -20.22 12.14 -7.04
N HIS A 207 -20.13 10.84 -6.76
CA HIS A 207 -19.49 9.85 -7.65
C HIS A 207 -20.26 9.54 -8.95
N LEU A 208 -21.46 10.13 -9.12
CA LEU A 208 -22.25 10.13 -10.36
C LEU A 208 -22.48 11.56 -10.89
N ASP A 209 -21.84 12.56 -10.30
CA ASP A 209 -21.93 13.95 -10.75
C ASP A 209 -21.40 14.07 -12.19
N PRO A 210 -22.08 14.81 -13.10
CA PRO A 210 -21.63 14.98 -14.48
C PRO A 210 -20.19 15.49 -14.62
N TYR A 211 -19.72 16.30 -13.66
CA TYR A 211 -18.31 16.71 -13.58
C TYR A 211 -17.40 15.51 -13.40
N TYR A 212 -17.70 14.63 -12.44
CA TYR A 212 -16.88 13.47 -12.15
C TYR A 212 -16.89 12.47 -13.30
N LEU A 213 -18.05 12.24 -13.94
CA LEU A 213 -18.15 11.35 -15.10
C LEU A 213 -17.27 11.81 -16.27
N ARG A 214 -17.18 13.12 -16.51
CA ARG A 214 -16.23 13.67 -17.49
C ARG A 214 -14.78 13.41 -17.07
N VAL A 215 -14.43 13.61 -15.81
CA VAL A 215 -13.07 13.32 -15.31
C VAL A 215 -12.74 11.83 -15.43
N MET A 216 -13.68 10.92 -15.18
CA MET A 216 -13.52 9.49 -15.43
C MET A 216 -13.17 9.23 -16.89
N ASN A 217 -13.92 9.80 -17.83
CA ASN A 217 -13.66 9.64 -19.27
C ASN A 217 -12.29 10.16 -19.69
N GLU A 218 -11.93 11.36 -19.25
CA GLU A 218 -10.61 11.94 -19.52
C GLU A 218 -9.49 11.06 -18.94
N THR A 219 -9.68 10.51 -17.74
CA THR A 219 -8.71 9.60 -17.11
C THR A 219 -8.54 8.31 -17.91
N ARG A 220 -9.65 7.72 -18.40
CA ARG A 220 -9.60 6.53 -19.26
C ARG A 220 -8.81 6.81 -20.54
N GLU A 221 -9.12 7.91 -21.21
CA GLU A 221 -8.46 8.30 -22.47
C GLU A 221 -6.96 8.57 -22.27
N LEU A 222 -6.59 9.28 -21.21
CA LEU A 222 -5.18 9.51 -20.88
C LEU A 222 -4.46 8.20 -20.53
N LEU A 223 -5.12 7.25 -19.87
CA LEU A 223 -4.56 5.93 -19.61
C LEU A 223 -4.37 5.12 -20.89
N LYS A 224 -5.34 5.10 -21.81
CA LYS A 224 -5.22 4.43 -23.14
C LYS A 224 -3.95 4.90 -23.86
N ARG A 225 -3.74 6.21 -23.92
CA ARG A 225 -2.53 6.81 -24.51
C ARG A 225 -1.25 6.43 -23.76
N THR A 226 -1.29 6.40 -22.42
CA THR A 226 -0.12 6.05 -21.58
C THR A 226 0.27 4.58 -21.74
N PHE A 227 -0.71 3.70 -21.88
CA PHE A 227 -0.53 2.28 -22.15
C PHE A 227 -0.26 1.98 -23.63
N ARG A 228 -0.37 2.96 -24.54
CA ARG A 228 -0.21 2.74 -25.98
C ARG A 228 -1.17 1.65 -26.48
N THR A 229 -2.46 1.85 -26.19
CA THR A 229 -3.52 0.89 -26.50
C THR A 229 -4.82 1.57 -26.92
N ASP A 230 -5.56 0.90 -27.79
CA ASP A 230 -6.94 1.24 -28.17
C ASP A 230 -7.99 0.51 -27.33
N ASN A 231 -7.57 -0.32 -26.36
CA ASN A 231 -8.46 -1.08 -25.48
C ASN A 231 -9.49 -0.17 -24.77
N GLU A 232 -10.76 -0.43 -25.04
CA GLU A 232 -11.86 0.32 -24.43
C GLU A 232 -11.89 0.17 -22.91
N LEU A 233 -11.61 -1.02 -22.38
CA LEU A 233 -11.61 -1.30 -20.95
C LEU A 233 -10.25 -0.95 -20.33
N THR A 234 -9.99 0.35 -20.23
CA THR A 234 -8.78 0.91 -19.63
C THR A 234 -9.18 1.92 -18.54
N PHE A 235 -8.86 1.63 -17.29
CA PHE A 235 -9.32 2.41 -16.13
C PHE A 235 -8.43 2.19 -14.89
N PRO A 236 -8.49 3.05 -13.86
CA PRO A 236 -7.83 2.79 -12.58
C PRO A 236 -8.77 2.03 -11.62
N ILE A 237 -8.31 0.89 -11.09
CA ILE A 237 -8.93 0.22 -9.95
C ILE A 237 -8.74 1.07 -8.69
N SER A 238 -9.78 1.12 -7.87
CA SER A 238 -9.87 1.84 -6.59
C SER A 238 -9.07 1.18 -5.45
N ALA A 239 -7.81 0.82 -5.72
CA ALA A 239 -6.90 0.22 -4.76
C ALA A 239 -5.44 0.34 -5.25
N THR A 240 -4.48 -0.02 -4.39
CA THR A 240 -3.03 0.04 -4.73
C THR A 240 -2.65 -0.96 -5.84
N GLY A 241 -1.45 -0.81 -6.44
CA GLY A 241 -1.00 -1.62 -7.58
C GLY A 241 -1.06 -3.15 -7.42
N MET A 242 -0.97 -3.70 -6.20
CA MET A 242 -1.14 -5.15 -6.00
C MET A 242 -2.57 -5.63 -6.25
N ALA A 243 -3.57 -4.76 -6.05
CA ALA A 243 -4.94 -5.06 -6.43
C ALA A 243 -5.11 -5.14 -7.95
N GLY A 244 -4.23 -4.50 -8.75
CA GLY A 244 -4.17 -4.69 -10.19
C GLY A 244 -3.73 -6.09 -10.59
N MET A 245 -2.69 -6.62 -9.93
CA MET A 245 -2.26 -8.01 -10.09
C MET A 245 -3.40 -8.97 -9.76
N GLU A 246 -3.99 -8.79 -8.57
CA GLU A 246 -5.08 -9.65 -8.11
C GLU A 246 -6.29 -9.56 -9.03
N ALA A 247 -6.72 -8.35 -9.43
CA ALA A 247 -7.83 -8.17 -10.36
C ALA A 247 -7.57 -8.85 -11.71
N ALA A 248 -6.38 -8.68 -12.29
CA ALA A 248 -6.07 -9.35 -13.55
C ALA A 248 -6.13 -10.88 -13.41
N VAL A 249 -5.55 -11.43 -12.34
CA VAL A 249 -5.53 -12.88 -12.12
C VAL A 249 -6.92 -13.43 -11.84
N VAL A 250 -7.66 -12.91 -10.84
CA VAL A 250 -8.95 -13.49 -10.43
C VAL A 250 -10.04 -13.38 -11.51
N ASN A 251 -9.88 -12.47 -12.47
CA ASN A 251 -10.79 -12.33 -13.61
C ASN A 251 -10.41 -13.24 -14.79
N LEU A 252 -9.11 -13.47 -15.03
CA LEU A 252 -8.65 -14.30 -16.16
C LEU A 252 -8.55 -15.80 -15.84
N ILE A 253 -8.41 -16.14 -14.56
CA ILE A 253 -8.24 -17.51 -14.06
C ILE A 253 -9.53 -18.01 -13.41
N GLU A 254 -9.94 -19.23 -13.78
CA GLU A 254 -10.89 -20.04 -13.02
C GLU A 254 -10.15 -21.16 -12.27
N PRO A 255 -10.68 -21.64 -11.13
CA PRO A 255 -10.09 -22.78 -10.44
C PRO A 255 -9.90 -23.99 -11.37
N GLY A 256 -8.69 -24.53 -11.40
CA GLY A 256 -8.30 -25.60 -12.32
C GLY A 256 -7.61 -25.15 -13.61
N ASP A 257 -7.65 -23.85 -13.96
CA ASP A 257 -6.89 -23.33 -15.08
C ASP A 257 -5.38 -23.44 -14.84
N GLU A 258 -4.61 -23.48 -15.93
CA GLU A 258 -3.15 -23.48 -15.89
C GLU A 258 -2.59 -22.09 -16.23
N MET A 259 -1.59 -21.63 -15.47
CA MET A 259 -0.92 -20.35 -15.69
C MET A 259 0.60 -20.53 -15.67
N ILE A 260 1.30 -19.99 -16.67
CA ILE A 260 2.77 -19.87 -16.63
C ILE A 260 3.14 -18.53 -16.02
N VAL A 261 4.15 -18.50 -15.15
CA VAL A 261 4.70 -17.26 -14.58
C VAL A 261 6.22 -17.23 -14.73
N GLY A 262 6.74 -16.16 -15.31
CA GLY A 262 8.18 -15.88 -15.31
C GLY A 262 8.63 -15.31 -13.96
N VAL A 263 9.61 -15.94 -13.33
CA VAL A 263 10.10 -15.59 -11.99
C VAL A 263 11.58 -15.27 -12.03
N ASN A 264 11.91 -13.98 -11.98
CA ASN A 264 13.28 -13.46 -11.82
C ASN A 264 13.40 -12.50 -10.63
N GLY A 265 12.43 -12.53 -9.70
CA GLY A 265 12.37 -11.68 -8.52
C GLY A 265 11.07 -11.81 -7.73
N VAL A 266 10.91 -10.95 -6.71
CA VAL A 266 9.80 -10.97 -5.75
C VAL A 266 8.42 -10.84 -6.40
N PHE A 267 8.28 -10.07 -7.47
CA PHE A 267 6.95 -9.82 -8.04
C PHE A 267 6.46 -10.98 -8.91
N GLY A 268 7.37 -11.70 -9.57
CA GLY A 268 7.06 -13.01 -10.18
C GLY A 268 6.64 -14.05 -9.13
N GLU A 269 7.35 -14.13 -7.99
CA GLU A 269 6.96 -14.98 -6.87
C GLU A 269 5.56 -14.65 -6.35
N ARG A 270 5.26 -13.36 -6.22
CA ARG A 270 3.96 -12.89 -5.75
C ARG A 270 2.84 -13.23 -6.73
N MET A 271 3.09 -13.08 -8.03
CA MET A 271 2.13 -13.46 -9.07
C MET A 271 1.82 -14.96 -9.01
N CYS A 272 2.81 -15.81 -8.73
CA CYS A 272 2.59 -17.24 -8.49
C CYS A 272 1.66 -17.49 -7.28
N ASP A 273 1.90 -16.83 -6.14
CA ASP A 273 1.06 -16.98 -4.94
C ASP A 273 -0.38 -16.50 -5.21
N VAL A 274 -0.55 -15.37 -5.89
CA VAL A 274 -1.88 -14.86 -6.27
C VAL A 274 -2.61 -15.82 -7.22
N ALA A 275 -1.92 -16.35 -8.23
CA ALA A 275 -2.49 -17.34 -9.16
C ALA A 275 -2.89 -18.65 -8.46
N ALA A 276 -2.03 -19.16 -7.57
CA ALA A 276 -2.35 -20.34 -6.78
C ALA A 276 -3.57 -20.11 -5.86
N ARG A 277 -3.69 -18.93 -5.24
CA ARG A 277 -4.86 -18.53 -4.45
C ARG A 277 -6.13 -18.41 -5.28
N ALA A 278 -6.01 -18.00 -6.54
CA ALA A 278 -7.10 -18.00 -7.51
C ALA A 278 -7.51 -19.41 -7.97
N GLY A 279 -6.75 -20.45 -7.58
CA GLY A 279 -7.01 -21.86 -7.91
C GLY A 279 -6.33 -22.34 -9.19
N ALA A 280 -5.35 -21.59 -9.72
CA ALA A 280 -4.58 -22.04 -10.88
C ALA A 280 -3.57 -23.14 -10.51
N THR A 281 -3.31 -24.02 -11.46
CA THR A 281 -2.06 -24.79 -11.51
C THR A 281 -0.98 -23.88 -12.09
N VAL A 282 0.02 -23.53 -11.28
CA VAL A 282 1.05 -22.56 -11.66
C VAL A 282 2.32 -23.27 -12.13
N HIS A 283 2.70 -23.01 -13.38
CA HIS A 283 3.95 -23.45 -14.00
C HIS A 283 4.97 -22.32 -13.93
N ARG A 284 6.12 -22.57 -13.31
CA ARG A 284 7.13 -21.53 -13.06
C ARG A 284 8.25 -21.62 -14.08
N VAL A 285 8.58 -20.51 -14.72
CA VAL A 285 9.77 -20.36 -15.55
C VAL A 285 10.73 -19.44 -14.80
N GLU A 286 11.78 -20.01 -14.24
CA GLU A 286 12.67 -19.31 -13.32
C GLU A 286 13.96 -18.85 -14.02
N ALA A 287 14.41 -17.65 -13.68
CA ALA A 287 15.74 -17.16 -14.03
C ALA A 287 16.47 -16.62 -12.80
N PRO A 288 17.82 -16.63 -12.77
CA PRO A 288 18.59 -16.05 -11.69
C PRO A 288 18.20 -14.59 -11.42
N TRP A 289 18.13 -14.21 -10.14
CA TRP A 289 17.77 -12.84 -9.75
C TRP A 289 18.80 -11.84 -10.26
N GLY A 290 18.34 -10.83 -11.02
CA GLY A 290 19.19 -9.87 -11.73
C GLY A 290 19.29 -10.13 -13.24
N THR A 291 18.78 -11.26 -13.71
CA THR A 291 18.68 -11.62 -15.14
C THR A 291 17.24 -11.52 -15.64
N THR A 292 17.03 -11.75 -16.94
CA THR A 292 15.72 -11.75 -17.60
C THR A 292 15.22 -13.17 -17.85
N ILE A 293 13.91 -13.29 -18.05
CA ILE A 293 13.28 -14.52 -18.54
C ILE A 293 13.51 -14.59 -20.05
N GLU A 294 14.12 -15.68 -20.50
CA GLU A 294 14.39 -15.91 -21.92
C GLU A 294 13.12 -16.30 -22.69
N PRO A 295 12.87 -15.75 -23.89
CA PRO A 295 11.71 -16.09 -24.71
C PRO A 295 11.60 -17.60 -25.01
N ASP A 296 12.73 -18.26 -25.28
CA ASP A 296 12.75 -19.70 -25.55
C ASP A 296 12.34 -20.55 -24.34
N ALA A 297 12.62 -20.08 -23.11
CA ALA A 297 12.16 -20.77 -21.90
C ALA A 297 10.63 -20.70 -21.78
N ILE A 298 10.01 -19.58 -22.16
CA ILE A 298 8.55 -19.45 -22.25
C ILE A 298 7.99 -20.34 -23.35
N ARG A 299 8.63 -20.39 -24.53
CA ARG A 299 8.23 -21.26 -25.64
C ARG A 299 8.22 -22.74 -25.23
N ALA A 300 9.27 -23.18 -24.55
CA ALA A 300 9.38 -24.55 -24.05
C ALA A 300 8.29 -24.85 -23.01
N ALA A 301 8.02 -23.93 -22.09
CA ALA A 301 6.97 -24.09 -21.09
C ALA A 301 5.56 -24.16 -21.70
N LEU A 302 5.26 -23.32 -22.70
CA LEU A 302 4.00 -23.37 -23.44
C LEU A 302 3.84 -24.68 -24.22
N SER A 303 4.91 -25.15 -24.86
CA SER A 303 4.91 -26.44 -25.58
C SER A 303 4.66 -27.62 -24.65
N ALA A 304 5.22 -27.58 -23.43
CA ALA A 304 5.03 -28.61 -22.42
C ALA A 304 3.63 -28.56 -21.75
N ASN A 305 2.97 -27.40 -21.77
CA ASN A 305 1.68 -27.16 -21.10
C ASN A 305 0.67 -26.54 -22.07
N PRO A 306 0.16 -27.29 -23.05
CA PRO A 306 -0.67 -26.75 -24.14
C PRO A 306 -2.03 -26.22 -23.68
N ASN A 307 -2.44 -26.49 -22.44
CA ASN A 307 -3.72 -26.04 -21.89
C ASN A 307 -3.63 -24.70 -21.14
N VAL A 308 -2.43 -24.12 -21.01
CA VAL A 308 -2.20 -22.85 -20.31
C VAL A 308 -3.09 -21.75 -20.85
N LYS A 309 -3.76 -21.04 -19.95
CA LYS A 309 -4.67 -19.94 -20.27
C LYS A 309 -4.00 -18.58 -20.22
N VAL A 310 -3.05 -18.41 -19.30
CA VAL A 310 -2.40 -17.13 -19.05
C VAL A 310 -0.90 -17.31 -18.89
N VAL A 311 -0.11 -16.40 -19.48
CA VAL A 311 1.31 -16.25 -19.21
C VAL A 311 1.54 -14.90 -18.54
N GLY A 312 2.09 -14.91 -17.32
CA GLY A 312 2.34 -13.73 -16.51
C GLY A 312 3.83 -13.37 -16.46
N ILE A 313 4.17 -12.11 -16.80
CA ILE A 313 5.55 -11.61 -16.79
C ILE A 313 5.63 -10.24 -16.10
N VAL A 314 6.71 -10.02 -15.35
CA VAL A 314 7.03 -8.72 -14.75
C VAL A 314 7.92 -7.92 -15.69
N HIS A 315 7.44 -6.75 -16.16
CA HIS A 315 8.20 -5.90 -17.09
C HIS A 315 9.40 -5.23 -16.40
N ALA A 316 9.17 -4.71 -15.21
CA ALA A 316 10.17 -4.01 -14.41
C ALA A 316 10.29 -4.64 -13.02
N GLU A 317 11.17 -5.65 -12.91
CA GLU A 317 11.35 -6.41 -11.69
C GLU A 317 12.07 -5.58 -10.63
N THR A 318 11.26 -4.91 -9.81
CA THR A 318 11.73 -3.84 -8.92
C THR A 318 12.51 -4.38 -7.72
N SER A 319 12.50 -5.69 -7.47
CA SER A 319 13.31 -6.29 -6.42
C SER A 319 14.76 -6.54 -6.84
N THR A 320 15.02 -6.69 -8.15
CA THR A 320 16.35 -7.01 -8.70
C THR A 320 16.91 -5.91 -9.60
N GLY A 321 16.07 -5.00 -10.08
CA GLY A 321 16.46 -3.97 -11.05
C GLY A 321 16.47 -4.45 -12.50
N ALA A 322 16.03 -5.68 -12.78
CA ALA A 322 16.03 -6.25 -14.12
C ALA A 322 14.90 -5.67 -15.00
N HIS A 323 15.25 -5.30 -16.23
CA HIS A 323 14.30 -4.84 -17.24
C HIS A 323 14.03 -5.95 -18.25
N GLN A 324 12.80 -6.45 -18.30
CA GLN A 324 12.40 -7.58 -19.15
C GLN A 324 12.00 -7.11 -20.56
N PRO A 325 12.60 -7.60 -21.65
CA PRO A 325 12.04 -7.46 -22.99
C PRO A 325 10.73 -8.27 -23.11
N LEU A 326 9.69 -7.70 -23.72
CA LEU A 326 8.37 -8.34 -23.80
C LEU A 326 7.91 -8.70 -25.21
N GLU A 327 8.40 -8.02 -26.24
CA GLU A 327 7.88 -8.14 -27.63
C GLU A 327 7.88 -9.59 -28.13
N GLU A 328 9.02 -10.28 -28.04
CA GLU A 328 9.14 -11.67 -28.49
C GLU A 328 8.33 -12.65 -27.64
N ILE A 329 8.24 -12.39 -26.33
CA ILE A 329 7.41 -13.19 -25.42
C ILE A 329 5.94 -13.03 -25.81
N GLY A 330 5.47 -11.80 -26.04
CA GLY A 330 4.09 -11.51 -26.45
C GLY A 330 3.70 -12.21 -27.75
N LYS A 331 4.60 -12.18 -28.76
CA LYS A 331 4.42 -12.96 -30.00
C LYS A 331 4.30 -14.46 -29.72
N THR A 332 5.20 -15.01 -28.91
CA THR A 332 5.23 -16.45 -28.56
C THR A 332 3.97 -16.88 -27.81
N VAL A 333 3.50 -16.08 -26.86
CA VAL A 333 2.26 -16.34 -26.11
C VAL A 333 1.06 -16.31 -27.04
N ARG A 334 1.02 -15.35 -27.98
CA ARG A 334 -0.04 -15.24 -28.98
C ARG A 334 -0.10 -16.43 -29.93
N GLU A 335 1.05 -16.95 -30.37
CA GLU A 335 1.14 -18.14 -31.23
C GLU A 335 0.55 -19.40 -30.57
N HIS A 336 0.51 -19.46 -29.24
CA HIS A 336 -0.05 -20.58 -28.46
C HIS A 336 -1.49 -20.32 -27.97
N ASP A 337 -2.14 -19.25 -28.45
CA ASP A 337 -3.49 -18.82 -28.04
C ASP A 337 -3.69 -18.67 -26.51
N ALA A 338 -2.62 -18.41 -25.76
CA ALA A 338 -2.72 -18.00 -24.36
C ALA A 338 -2.93 -16.48 -24.26
N LEU A 339 -3.35 -16.01 -23.08
CA LEU A 339 -3.45 -14.59 -22.76
C LEU A 339 -2.16 -14.08 -22.13
N PHE A 340 -1.67 -12.93 -22.57
CA PHE A 340 -0.45 -12.33 -22.01
C PHE A 340 -0.77 -11.29 -20.92
N LEU A 341 -0.36 -11.57 -19.68
CA LEU A 341 -0.51 -10.70 -18.52
C LEU A 341 0.83 -10.05 -18.14
N VAL A 342 0.87 -8.71 -18.10
CA VAL A 342 2.08 -7.94 -17.77
C VAL A 342 1.92 -7.12 -16.48
N ASP A 343 2.87 -7.27 -15.55
CA ASP A 343 3.09 -6.31 -14.46
C ASP A 343 3.93 -5.13 -14.98
N ALA A 344 3.30 -3.95 -15.03
CA ALA A 344 3.94 -2.69 -15.40
C ALA A 344 3.92 -1.66 -14.26
N VAL A 345 3.83 -2.09 -12.98
CA VAL A 345 3.74 -1.20 -11.81
C VAL A 345 4.84 -0.16 -11.80
N THR A 346 6.07 -0.55 -12.07
CA THR A 346 7.21 0.37 -12.04
C THR A 346 7.54 0.95 -13.41
N SER A 347 7.18 0.29 -14.52
CA SER A 347 7.55 0.72 -15.88
C SER A 347 6.62 1.73 -16.53
N LEU A 348 5.31 1.74 -16.22
CA LEU A 348 4.33 2.59 -16.92
C LEU A 348 4.69 4.07 -16.80
N GLY A 349 4.94 4.72 -17.94
CA GLY A 349 5.37 6.12 -18.02
C GLY A 349 6.86 6.36 -17.69
N GLY A 350 7.64 5.30 -17.42
CA GLY A 350 9.09 5.37 -17.15
C GLY A 350 9.96 4.59 -18.13
N ALA A 351 9.38 3.67 -18.91
CA ALA A 351 10.01 2.95 -20.00
C ALA A 351 9.01 2.67 -21.14
N PRO A 352 9.48 2.38 -22.36
CA PRO A 352 8.62 1.96 -23.47
C PRO A 352 7.72 0.79 -23.09
N LEU A 353 6.43 0.89 -23.41
CA LEU A 353 5.43 -0.15 -23.15
C LEU A 353 4.35 -0.03 -24.22
N GLU A 354 4.40 -0.93 -25.20
CA GLU A 354 3.48 -0.93 -26.35
C GLU A 354 2.48 -2.08 -26.20
N ILE A 355 1.37 -1.86 -25.50
CA ILE A 355 0.42 -2.93 -25.13
C ILE A 355 -0.13 -3.65 -26.35
N ASP A 356 -0.66 -2.92 -27.33
CA ASP A 356 -1.27 -3.55 -28.51
C ASP A 356 -0.22 -4.17 -29.42
N ALA A 357 0.90 -3.47 -29.65
CA ALA A 357 1.97 -3.93 -30.52
C ALA A 357 2.68 -5.18 -29.98
N TRP A 358 2.77 -5.33 -28.65
CA TRP A 358 3.38 -6.49 -28.00
C TRP A 358 2.36 -7.56 -27.62
N HIS A 359 1.12 -7.47 -28.11
CA HIS A 359 0.06 -8.45 -27.89
C HIS A 359 -0.24 -8.71 -26.40
N VAL A 360 -0.17 -7.67 -25.57
CA VAL A 360 -0.50 -7.78 -24.14
C VAL A 360 -2.01 -7.79 -23.97
N ASP A 361 -2.56 -8.88 -23.44
CA ASP A 361 -4.00 -9.04 -23.26
C ASP A 361 -4.51 -8.40 -21.96
N ALA A 362 -3.67 -8.36 -20.92
CA ALA A 362 -3.96 -7.64 -19.70
C ALA A 362 -2.70 -7.00 -19.13
N CYS A 363 -2.79 -5.76 -18.70
CA CYS A 363 -1.69 -5.07 -18.03
C CYS A 363 -2.21 -4.29 -16.85
N TYR A 364 -1.40 -4.25 -15.79
CA TYR A 364 -1.68 -3.42 -14.62
C TYR A 364 -0.45 -2.60 -14.20
N SER A 365 -0.69 -1.54 -13.44
CA SER A 365 0.36 -0.70 -12.90
C SER A 365 -0.03 -0.11 -11.53
N GLY A 366 0.77 0.81 -10.98
CA GLY A 366 0.48 1.54 -9.75
C GLY A 366 0.63 3.05 -9.91
N SER A 367 -0.21 3.82 -9.22
CA SER A 367 -0.19 5.29 -9.28
C SER A 367 1.14 5.91 -8.80
N GLN A 368 1.84 5.25 -7.87
CA GLN A 368 2.92 5.82 -7.05
C GLN A 368 4.34 5.60 -7.55
N LYS A 369 4.51 5.17 -8.80
CA LYS A 369 5.82 4.94 -9.41
C LYS A 369 6.10 6.03 -10.44
N CYS A 370 6.32 5.67 -11.70
CA CYS A 370 6.67 6.64 -12.74
C CYS A 370 5.52 7.59 -13.13
N LEU A 371 4.28 7.31 -12.72
CA LEU A 371 3.16 8.25 -12.85
C LEU A 371 3.20 9.38 -11.82
N SER A 372 3.90 9.20 -10.69
CA SER A 372 4.03 10.20 -9.62
C SER A 372 2.70 10.74 -9.08
N CYS A 373 1.73 9.85 -8.94
CA CYS A 373 0.46 10.08 -8.25
C CYS A 373 0.52 9.41 -6.86
N PRO A 374 -0.13 9.93 -5.80
CA PRO A 374 -0.15 9.26 -4.51
C PRO A 374 -0.59 7.79 -4.60
N PRO A 375 -0.09 6.89 -3.74
CA PRO A 375 -0.52 5.50 -3.73
C PRO A 375 -2.00 5.40 -3.39
N GLY A 376 -2.75 4.63 -4.18
CA GLY A 376 -4.18 4.40 -3.93
C GLY A 376 -4.99 4.00 -5.16
N LEU A 377 -4.41 4.06 -6.35
CA LEU A 377 -5.04 3.61 -7.60
C LEU A 377 -4.12 2.68 -8.38
N SER A 378 -4.74 1.75 -9.11
CA SER A 378 -4.05 0.75 -9.94
C SER A 378 -4.57 0.84 -11.37
N PRO A 379 -3.87 1.54 -12.28
CA PRO A 379 -4.19 1.54 -13.70
C PRO A 379 -4.22 0.11 -14.26
N VAL A 380 -5.25 -0.23 -15.02
CA VAL A 380 -5.39 -1.51 -15.72
C VAL A 380 -5.90 -1.31 -17.14
N THR A 381 -5.57 -2.23 -18.03
CA THR A 381 -6.13 -2.34 -19.38
C THR A 381 -6.34 -3.81 -19.74
N PHE A 382 -7.42 -4.10 -20.46
CA PHE A 382 -7.81 -5.44 -20.91
C PHE A 382 -8.15 -5.43 -22.40
N SER A 383 -7.55 -6.35 -23.16
CA SER A 383 -7.80 -6.57 -24.58
C SER A 383 -9.19 -7.16 -24.83
N PRO A 384 -9.70 -7.11 -26.07
CA PRO A 384 -10.92 -7.81 -26.43
C PRO A 384 -10.90 -9.31 -26.10
N ARG A 385 -9.75 -10.00 -26.23
CA ARG A 385 -9.59 -11.43 -25.87
C ARG A 385 -9.69 -11.65 -24.36
N ALA A 386 -9.08 -10.77 -23.57
CA ALA A 386 -9.21 -10.81 -22.12
C ALA A 386 -10.66 -10.58 -21.68
N ILE A 387 -11.36 -9.61 -22.29
CA ILE A 387 -12.78 -9.34 -22.02
C ILE A 387 -13.65 -10.56 -22.39
N GLU A 388 -13.42 -11.16 -23.55
CA GLU A 388 -14.12 -12.37 -23.99
C GLU A 388 -13.94 -13.53 -23.00
N ARG A 389 -12.72 -13.74 -22.49
CA ARG A 389 -12.43 -14.74 -21.45
C ARG A 389 -13.21 -14.47 -20.17
N ILE A 390 -13.30 -13.20 -19.75
CA ILE A 390 -14.03 -12.76 -18.54
C ILE A 390 -15.53 -13.00 -18.71
N GLU A 391 -16.09 -12.68 -19.87
CA GLU A 391 -17.52 -12.83 -20.16
C GLU A 391 -17.94 -14.31 -20.31
N LYS A 392 -17.02 -15.17 -20.77
CA LYS A 392 -17.24 -16.62 -20.92
C LYS A 392 -16.99 -17.45 -19.67
N ARG A 393 -16.64 -16.83 -18.54
CA ARG A 393 -16.41 -17.55 -17.28
C ARG A 393 -17.64 -18.38 -16.90
N THR A 394 -17.41 -19.59 -16.40
CA THR A 394 -18.47 -20.48 -15.88
C THR A 394 -18.71 -20.28 -14.38
N SER A 395 -17.71 -19.75 -13.68
CA SER A 395 -17.74 -19.41 -12.28
C SER A 395 -17.64 -17.91 -12.05
N LYS A 396 -18.29 -17.42 -11.00
CA LYS A 396 -18.16 -16.02 -10.57
C LYS A 396 -16.70 -15.69 -10.26
N VAL A 397 -16.31 -14.44 -10.49
CA VAL A 397 -15.02 -13.93 -10.03
C VAL A 397 -14.99 -14.04 -8.49
N GLN A 398 -13.87 -14.52 -7.94
CA GLN A 398 -13.76 -14.79 -6.50
C GLN A 398 -13.95 -13.53 -5.64
N SER A 399 -13.51 -12.38 -6.17
CA SER A 399 -13.66 -11.07 -5.53
C SER A 399 -14.77 -10.29 -6.20
N TRP A 400 -15.81 -9.95 -5.44
CA TRP A 400 -16.86 -9.05 -5.91
C TRP A 400 -16.29 -7.65 -6.21
N TYR A 401 -15.41 -7.13 -5.35
CA TYR A 401 -14.89 -5.77 -5.49
C TYR A 401 -13.95 -5.59 -6.69
N LEU A 402 -13.31 -6.67 -7.12
CA LEU A 402 -12.38 -6.68 -8.25
C LEU A 402 -13.00 -7.32 -9.51
N ASP A 403 -14.30 -7.60 -9.52
CA ASP A 403 -15.00 -8.21 -10.65
C ASP A 403 -15.08 -7.23 -11.83
N VAL A 404 -14.24 -7.46 -12.84
CA VAL A 404 -14.11 -6.59 -14.01
C VAL A 404 -15.37 -6.64 -14.87
N SER A 405 -16.14 -7.73 -14.84
CA SER A 405 -17.41 -7.81 -15.56
C SER A 405 -18.43 -6.80 -15.03
N MET A 406 -18.40 -6.53 -13.72
CA MET A 406 -19.25 -5.52 -13.08
C MET A 406 -18.66 -4.11 -13.20
N ILE A 407 -17.34 -3.98 -13.00
CA ILE A 407 -16.63 -2.69 -13.06
C ILE A 407 -16.68 -2.09 -14.47
N LYS A 408 -16.72 -2.92 -15.52
CA LYS A 408 -16.90 -2.49 -16.92
C LYS A 408 -18.16 -1.64 -17.09
N SER A 409 -19.29 -2.01 -16.48
CA SER A 409 -20.52 -1.20 -16.55
C SER A 409 -20.41 0.14 -15.80
N TYR A 410 -19.62 0.19 -14.73
CA TYR A 410 -19.39 1.43 -13.97
C TYR A 410 -18.50 2.43 -14.73
N TRP A 411 -17.36 1.96 -15.26
CA TRP A 411 -16.43 2.80 -16.01
C TRP A 411 -16.85 3.02 -17.47
N GLY A 412 -17.70 2.15 -18.02
CA GLY A 412 -18.30 2.20 -19.35
C GLY A 412 -19.47 3.18 -19.48
N GLY A 413 -20.26 3.03 -20.55
CA GLY A 413 -21.35 3.96 -20.88
C GLY A 413 -22.55 3.92 -19.93
N GLU A 414 -22.83 2.77 -19.32
CA GLU A 414 -24.02 2.53 -18.48
C GLU A 414 -23.98 3.26 -17.13
N ARG A 415 -22.78 3.48 -16.57
CA ARG A 415 -22.57 4.09 -15.25
C ARG A 415 -23.31 3.39 -14.11
N ALA A 416 -23.45 2.07 -14.21
CA ALA A 416 -24.07 1.26 -13.16
C ALA A 416 -23.29 1.41 -11.84
N TYR A 417 -24.00 1.66 -10.75
CA TYR A 417 -23.35 1.77 -9.44
C TYR A 417 -22.73 0.43 -9.03
N HIS A 418 -21.41 0.43 -8.84
CA HIS A 418 -20.66 -0.69 -8.26
C HIS A 418 -20.22 -0.34 -6.84
N HIS A 419 -19.42 0.72 -6.73
CA HIS A 419 -18.88 1.21 -5.47
C HIS A 419 -18.69 2.73 -5.57
N THR A 420 -18.58 3.39 -4.42
CA THR A 420 -18.19 4.80 -4.40
C THR A 420 -16.71 4.91 -4.77
N ALA A 421 -16.42 5.49 -5.95
CA ALA A 421 -15.04 5.70 -6.39
C ALA A 421 -14.31 6.72 -5.50
N PRO A 422 -12.98 6.61 -5.37
CA PRO A 422 -12.17 7.59 -4.64
C PRO A 422 -11.98 8.85 -5.51
N VAL A 423 -13.03 9.67 -5.59
CA VAL A 423 -13.17 10.83 -6.48
C VAL A 423 -11.91 11.70 -6.53
N ASN A 424 -11.39 12.10 -5.36
CA ASN A 424 -10.20 12.95 -5.25
C ASN A 424 -8.91 12.27 -5.74
N MET A 425 -8.77 10.96 -5.53
CA MET A 425 -7.65 10.20 -6.08
C MET A 425 -7.72 10.12 -7.61
N THR A 426 -8.92 10.04 -8.18
CA THR A 426 -9.10 10.11 -9.64
C THR A 426 -8.69 11.48 -10.19
N TYR A 427 -8.96 12.59 -9.47
CA TYR A 427 -8.46 13.92 -9.85
C TYR A 427 -6.93 13.96 -9.90
N ALA A 428 -6.29 13.42 -8.87
CA ALA A 428 -4.84 13.34 -8.79
C ALA A 428 -4.27 12.49 -9.94
N MET A 429 -4.87 11.34 -10.23
CA MET A 429 -4.47 10.48 -11.36
C MET A 429 -4.63 11.19 -12.71
N ARG A 430 -5.77 11.83 -12.94
CA ARG A 430 -6.04 12.59 -14.17
C ARG A 430 -4.98 13.67 -14.39
N GLU A 431 -4.64 14.43 -13.35
CA GLU A 431 -3.60 15.47 -13.44
C GLU A 431 -2.20 14.89 -13.66
N ALA A 432 -1.87 13.78 -12.97
CA ALA A 432 -0.59 13.09 -13.15
C ALA A 432 -0.42 12.58 -14.58
N LEU A 433 -1.45 11.96 -15.15
CA LEU A 433 -1.43 11.51 -16.54
C LEU A 433 -1.37 12.67 -17.53
N ARG A 434 -2.09 13.78 -17.25
CA ARG A 434 -1.99 14.99 -18.06
C ARG A 434 -0.55 15.51 -18.11
N MET A 435 0.16 15.51 -16.97
CA MET A 435 1.58 15.89 -16.92
C MET A 435 2.49 14.94 -17.70
N VAL A 436 2.19 13.63 -17.71
CA VAL A 436 2.90 12.66 -18.55
C VAL A 436 2.78 13.03 -20.03
N HIS A 437 1.58 13.40 -20.48
CA HIS A 437 1.33 13.77 -21.88
C HIS A 437 1.76 15.20 -22.24
N GLU A 438 1.84 16.12 -21.27
CA GLU A 438 2.44 17.45 -21.46
C GLU A 438 3.95 17.36 -21.75
N GLU A 439 4.65 16.44 -21.08
CA GLU A 439 6.05 16.14 -21.36
C GLU A 439 6.22 15.34 -22.65
N GLY A 440 5.29 14.41 -22.90
CA GLY A 440 5.37 13.40 -23.94
C GLY A 440 6.06 12.13 -23.44
N LEU A 441 5.52 10.96 -23.82
CA LEU A 441 5.97 9.67 -23.31
C LEU A 441 7.42 9.36 -23.69
N GLU A 442 7.79 9.55 -24.96
CA GLU A 442 9.13 9.26 -25.46
C GLU A 442 10.18 10.17 -24.81
N GLN A 443 9.86 11.46 -24.67
CA GLN A 443 10.70 12.45 -23.98
C GLN A 443 10.87 12.05 -22.50
N ARG A 444 9.80 11.59 -21.87
CA ARG A 444 9.82 11.09 -20.50
C ARG A 444 10.68 9.84 -20.36
N TRP A 445 10.59 8.88 -21.27
CA TRP A 445 11.45 7.68 -21.28
C TRP A 445 12.92 8.06 -21.47
N ALA A 446 13.21 8.98 -22.40
CA ALA A 446 14.55 9.50 -22.63
C ALA A 446 15.11 10.19 -21.37
N ARG A 447 14.31 10.98 -20.66
CA ARG A 447 14.71 11.60 -19.38
C ARG A 447 15.08 10.55 -18.34
N HIS A 448 14.28 9.48 -18.19
CA HIS A 448 14.61 8.38 -17.27
C HIS A 448 15.93 7.70 -17.65
N ALA A 449 16.14 7.42 -18.94
CA ALA A 449 17.38 6.81 -19.42
C ALA A 449 18.60 7.72 -19.20
N THR A 450 18.48 9.03 -19.43
CA THR A 450 19.57 10.00 -19.21
C THR A 450 19.96 10.08 -17.74
N HIS A 451 19.01 10.23 -16.82
CA HIS A 451 19.32 10.28 -15.39
C HIS A 451 19.82 8.93 -14.85
N HIS A 452 19.33 7.81 -15.39
CA HIS A 452 19.86 6.47 -15.09
C HIS A 452 21.34 6.36 -15.44
N ARG A 453 21.75 6.73 -16.66
CA ARG A 453 23.15 6.66 -17.10
C ARG A 453 24.05 7.52 -16.22
N ALA A 454 23.62 8.73 -15.89
CA ALA A 454 24.37 9.61 -15.01
C ALA A 454 24.49 9.07 -13.58
N LEU A 455 23.40 8.55 -13.01
CA LEU A 455 23.44 7.91 -11.69
C LEU A 455 24.34 6.67 -11.70
N ARG A 456 24.24 5.83 -12.74
CA ARG A 456 25.09 4.63 -12.89
C ARG A 456 26.56 4.99 -12.89
N ALA A 457 26.97 5.93 -13.73
CA ALA A 457 28.35 6.40 -13.79
C ALA A 457 28.85 6.91 -12.43
N GLY A 458 28.01 7.67 -11.71
CA GLY A 458 28.34 8.15 -10.37
C GLY A 458 28.44 7.03 -9.32
N LEU A 459 27.50 6.08 -9.31
CA LEU A 459 27.51 4.97 -8.36
C LEU A 459 28.70 4.02 -8.61
N GLU A 460 29.05 3.76 -9.87
CA GLU A 460 30.24 2.97 -10.23
C GLU A 460 31.53 3.68 -9.81
N ALA A 461 31.61 5.01 -9.95
CA ALA A 461 32.73 5.81 -9.44
C ALA A 461 32.84 5.81 -7.90
N LEU A 462 31.74 5.57 -7.18
CA LEU A 462 31.75 5.31 -5.74
C LEU A 462 32.12 3.86 -5.39
N GLY A 463 32.43 3.02 -6.39
CA GLY A 463 32.79 1.61 -6.21
C GLY A 463 31.61 0.66 -6.05
N LEU A 464 30.37 1.11 -6.29
CA LEU A 464 29.20 0.22 -6.24
C LEU A 464 29.06 -0.57 -7.53
N ARG A 465 28.54 -1.80 -7.41
CA ARG A 465 28.29 -2.69 -8.56
C ARG A 465 26.79 -2.91 -8.72
N TYR A 466 26.31 -2.81 -9.95
CA TYR A 466 24.91 -3.10 -10.27
C TYR A 466 24.60 -4.59 -10.13
N VAL A 467 23.38 -4.87 -9.65
CA VAL A 467 22.82 -6.23 -9.56
C VAL A 467 22.37 -6.73 -10.95
N PRO A 468 21.58 -5.97 -11.74
CA PRO A 468 21.02 -6.50 -12.96
C PRO A 468 21.96 -6.40 -14.16
N GLU A 469 21.93 -7.43 -15.02
CA GLU A 469 22.63 -7.42 -16.31
C GLU A 469 21.98 -6.40 -17.27
N ARG A 470 20.65 -6.50 -17.41
CA ARG A 470 19.82 -5.53 -18.14
C ARG A 470 19.10 -4.61 -17.15
N SER A 471 19.65 -3.42 -16.94
CA SER A 471 19.19 -2.49 -15.89
C SER A 471 17.93 -1.71 -16.24
N LEU A 472 17.05 -1.53 -15.26
CA LEU A 472 15.93 -0.59 -15.31
C LEU A 472 16.39 0.87 -15.22
N PRO A 473 15.90 1.78 -16.09
CA PRO A 473 16.20 3.21 -15.97
C PRO A 473 15.66 3.84 -14.67
N MET A 474 14.44 3.45 -14.27
CA MET A 474 13.73 4.06 -13.15
C MET A 474 14.06 3.46 -11.78
N LEU A 475 14.81 2.36 -11.72
CA LEU A 475 15.24 1.73 -10.47
C LEU A 475 16.63 1.08 -10.62
N ASN A 476 17.55 1.55 -9.80
CA ASN A 476 18.95 1.17 -9.82
C ASN A 476 19.23 0.27 -8.61
N ALA A 477 19.37 -1.03 -8.85
CA ALA A 477 19.73 -1.99 -7.83
C ALA A 477 21.25 -2.19 -7.82
N VAL A 478 21.88 -1.95 -6.67
CA VAL A 478 23.33 -2.04 -6.50
C VAL A 478 23.67 -2.86 -5.26
N HIS A 479 24.77 -3.58 -5.29
CA HIS A 479 25.26 -4.31 -4.13
C HIS A 479 25.73 -3.35 -3.03
N VAL A 480 25.44 -3.70 -1.78
CA VAL A 480 26.05 -3.07 -0.62
C VAL A 480 27.55 -3.44 -0.64
N PRO A 481 28.49 -2.48 -0.57
CA PRO A 481 29.91 -2.79 -0.56
C PRO A 481 30.33 -3.64 0.65
N ALA A 482 31.39 -4.43 0.49
CA ALA A 482 31.91 -5.24 1.58
C ALA A 482 32.33 -4.36 2.77
N GLY A 483 31.94 -4.77 3.99
CA GLY A 483 32.23 -4.02 5.22
C GLY A 483 31.31 -2.83 5.50
N VAL A 484 30.36 -2.51 4.59
CA VAL A 484 29.36 -1.46 4.82
C VAL A 484 28.08 -2.04 5.42
N ASP A 485 27.54 -1.39 6.44
CA ASP A 485 26.27 -1.77 7.07
C ASP A 485 25.09 -1.13 6.33
N ASP A 486 24.26 -1.96 5.67
CA ASP A 486 23.04 -1.53 4.97
C ASP A 486 22.14 -0.61 5.82
N ALA A 487 21.80 -1.05 7.02
CA ALA A 487 20.79 -0.40 7.85
C ALA A 487 21.33 0.93 8.38
N ALA A 488 22.59 0.96 8.80
CA ALA A 488 23.24 2.18 9.27
C ALA A 488 23.37 3.23 8.16
N THR A 489 23.81 2.84 6.95
CA THR A 489 23.94 3.77 5.83
C THR A 489 22.58 4.32 5.38
N ARG A 490 21.55 3.47 5.25
CA ARG A 490 20.19 3.95 4.89
C ARG A 490 19.60 4.87 5.97
N LYS A 491 19.86 4.59 7.24
CA LYS A 491 19.47 5.47 8.35
C LYS A 491 20.18 6.82 8.27
N ALA A 492 21.48 6.84 8.01
CA ALA A 492 22.26 8.07 7.85
C ALA A 492 21.77 8.91 6.67
N LEU A 493 21.50 8.29 5.51
CA LEU A 493 20.88 8.97 4.36
C LEU A 493 19.55 9.63 4.74
N LEU A 494 18.69 8.91 5.47
CA LEU A 494 17.38 9.42 5.86
C LEU A 494 17.46 10.55 6.88
N GLU A 495 18.24 10.38 7.95
CA GLU A 495 18.28 11.30 9.09
C GLU A 495 19.16 12.53 8.85
N GLN A 496 20.30 12.36 8.15
CA GLN A 496 21.28 13.43 7.95
C GLN A 496 21.08 14.17 6.63
N HIS A 497 20.56 13.49 5.60
CA HIS A 497 20.41 14.06 4.26
C HIS A 497 18.96 14.15 3.79
N GLY A 498 18.00 13.57 4.53
CA GLY A 498 16.59 13.55 4.12
C GLY A 498 16.33 12.69 2.87
N ILE A 499 17.19 11.72 2.57
CA ILE A 499 17.11 10.86 1.38
C ILE A 499 16.64 9.48 1.79
N GLU A 500 15.54 9.02 1.21
CA GLU A 500 15.08 7.64 1.40
C GLU A 500 15.55 6.76 0.23
N ILE A 501 16.22 5.64 0.51
CA ILE A 501 16.49 4.56 -0.46
C ILE A 501 15.99 3.23 0.10
N GLY A 502 15.72 2.25 -0.78
CA GLY A 502 15.26 0.94 -0.36
C GLY A 502 16.40 -0.04 -0.06
N GLY A 503 16.21 -0.91 0.93
CA GLY A 503 17.01 -2.13 1.06
C GLY A 503 16.56 -3.20 0.05
N GLY A 504 17.43 -4.18 -0.19
CA GLY A 504 17.12 -5.37 -1.00
C GLY A 504 16.03 -6.24 -0.38
N LEU A 505 15.42 -7.08 -1.22
CA LEU A 505 14.36 -8.02 -0.84
C LEU A 505 14.79 -9.47 -1.08
N GLY A 506 14.11 -10.42 -0.45
CA GLY A 506 14.41 -11.84 -0.62
C GLY A 506 15.89 -12.16 -0.38
N PRO A 507 16.57 -12.87 -1.30
CA PRO A 507 18.01 -13.17 -1.21
C PRO A 507 18.93 -11.94 -1.08
N PHE A 508 18.49 -10.76 -1.51
CA PHE A 508 19.24 -9.50 -1.45
C PHE A 508 19.03 -8.68 -0.17
N LYS A 509 18.23 -9.17 0.79
CA LYS A 509 18.02 -8.47 2.07
C LYS A 509 19.37 -8.23 2.77
N GLY A 510 19.68 -6.95 3.04
CA GLY A 510 20.95 -6.52 3.64
C GLY A 510 22.17 -6.60 2.71
N LYS A 511 21.99 -6.96 1.43
CA LYS A 511 23.08 -7.16 0.45
C LYS A 511 22.99 -6.27 -0.77
N ALA A 512 21.85 -5.61 -0.98
CA ALA A 512 21.66 -4.64 -2.06
C ALA A 512 20.87 -3.43 -1.58
N TRP A 513 21.08 -2.31 -2.25
CA TRP A 513 20.23 -1.12 -2.21
C TRP A 513 19.44 -1.00 -3.50
N ARG A 514 18.28 -0.36 -3.40
CA ARG A 514 17.38 -0.06 -4.51
C ARG A 514 17.11 1.43 -4.53
N VAL A 515 17.66 2.08 -5.54
CA VAL A 515 17.62 3.53 -5.73
C VAL A 515 16.68 3.88 -6.88
N GLY A 516 15.54 4.47 -6.56
CA GLY A 516 14.53 4.91 -7.52
C GLY A 516 14.87 6.26 -8.16
N LEU A 517 14.63 6.32 -9.47
CA LEU A 517 14.56 7.54 -10.28
C LEU A 517 13.26 7.50 -11.07
N MET A 518 12.13 7.65 -10.37
CA MET A 518 10.80 7.43 -10.93
C MET A 518 10.06 8.75 -11.08
N GLY A 519 9.54 9.01 -12.28
CA GLY A 519 8.66 10.14 -12.57
C GLY A 519 9.22 11.48 -12.12
N ALA A 520 8.60 12.10 -11.11
CA ALA A 520 9.00 13.40 -10.55
C ALA A 520 10.33 13.34 -9.76
N SER A 521 10.69 12.19 -9.19
CA SER A 521 11.99 11.97 -8.53
C SER A 521 13.13 11.78 -9.53
N CYS A 522 12.84 11.67 -10.82
CA CYS A 522 13.84 11.47 -11.87
C CYS A 522 14.40 12.83 -12.37
N THR A 523 15.28 13.43 -11.57
CA THR A 523 15.91 14.73 -11.89
C THR A 523 17.40 14.74 -11.57
N ARG A 524 18.14 15.68 -12.19
CA ARG A 524 19.57 15.88 -11.89
C ARG A 524 19.82 16.18 -10.42
N ARG A 525 18.94 16.95 -9.76
CA ARG A 525 19.02 17.24 -8.32
C ARG A 525 19.03 15.96 -7.48
N HIS A 526 18.16 15.01 -7.76
CA HIS A 526 18.11 13.74 -7.03
C HIS A 526 19.41 12.95 -7.20
N VAL A 527 19.89 12.83 -8.45
CA VAL A 527 21.16 12.16 -8.77
C VAL A 527 22.33 12.79 -8.03
N THR A 528 22.54 14.10 -8.16
CA THR A 528 23.70 14.77 -7.55
C THR A 528 23.63 14.77 -6.02
N THR A 529 22.44 14.94 -5.44
CA THR A 529 22.28 14.95 -3.97
C THR A 529 22.57 13.58 -3.37
N LEU A 530 22.10 12.49 -4.00
CA LEU A 530 22.40 11.14 -3.54
C LEU A 530 23.88 10.80 -3.67
N LEU A 531 24.50 11.11 -4.82
CA LEU A 531 25.92 10.83 -5.05
C LEU A 531 26.81 11.58 -4.05
N GLY A 532 26.49 12.85 -3.77
CA GLY A 532 27.20 13.64 -2.75
C GLY A 532 27.06 13.03 -1.35
N ALA A 533 25.85 12.63 -0.96
CA ALA A 533 25.59 12.02 0.34
C ALA A 533 26.31 10.66 0.48
N LEU A 534 26.18 9.77 -0.50
CA LEU A 534 26.87 8.47 -0.48
C LEU A 534 28.39 8.61 -0.48
N GLY A 535 28.94 9.55 -1.25
CA GLY A 535 30.37 9.83 -1.26
C GLY A 535 30.93 10.32 0.08
N SER A 536 30.07 10.87 0.96
CA SER A 536 30.45 11.24 2.33
C SER A 536 30.29 10.10 3.35
N LEU A 537 29.42 9.13 3.06
CA LEU A 537 29.06 8.03 3.97
C LEU A 537 29.84 6.74 3.71
N LEU A 538 30.29 6.52 2.48
CA LEU A 538 30.99 5.30 2.08
C LEU A 538 32.49 5.42 2.35
N PRO A 539 33.13 4.35 2.88
CA PRO A 539 34.57 4.35 3.08
C PRO A 539 35.29 4.36 1.74
N ASN A 540 36.38 5.14 1.64
CA ASN A 540 37.23 5.25 0.44
C ASN A 540 36.48 5.71 -0.83
N ALA A 541 35.36 6.40 -0.69
CA ALA A 541 34.61 6.97 -1.80
C ALA A 541 34.86 8.49 -1.91
N SER A 542 34.83 9.02 -3.13
CA SER A 542 34.97 10.46 -3.40
C SER A 542 33.69 11.01 -4.01
N ALA A 543 33.00 11.89 -3.27
CA ALA A 543 31.84 12.61 -3.79
C ALA A 543 32.17 13.42 -5.06
N GLY A 544 33.37 14.02 -5.12
CA GLY A 544 33.81 14.81 -6.26
C GLY A 544 33.97 13.96 -7.53
N GLU A 545 34.58 12.77 -7.41
CA GLU A 545 34.75 11.86 -8.55
C GLU A 545 33.41 11.32 -9.05
N ALA A 546 32.51 10.97 -8.13
CA ALA A 546 31.17 10.49 -8.46
C ALA A 546 30.32 11.56 -9.18
N LEU A 547 30.36 12.80 -8.71
CA LEU A 547 29.66 13.91 -9.36
C LEU A 547 30.26 14.22 -10.74
N ALA A 548 31.58 14.23 -10.86
CA ALA A 548 32.25 14.44 -12.14
C ALA A 548 31.93 13.32 -13.15
N ALA A 549 31.81 12.06 -12.71
CA ALA A 549 31.39 10.95 -13.55
C ALA A 549 29.95 11.12 -14.06
N ALA A 550 29.03 11.51 -13.18
CA ALA A 550 27.64 11.81 -13.55
C ALA A 550 27.55 12.99 -14.55
N ASP A 551 28.33 14.05 -14.34
CA ASP A 551 28.35 15.22 -15.22
C ASP A 551 28.89 14.91 -16.62
N ARG A 552 29.91 14.05 -16.73
CA ARG A 552 30.37 13.54 -18.03
C ARG A 552 29.27 12.77 -18.75
N ALA A 553 28.53 11.91 -18.03
CA ALA A 553 27.43 11.14 -18.59
C ALA A 553 26.20 11.99 -19.00
N TYR A 554 26.05 13.19 -18.44
CA TYR A 554 25.05 14.16 -18.92
C TYR A 554 25.49 14.89 -20.20
N SER A 555 26.80 14.91 -20.48
CA SER A 555 27.38 15.66 -21.61
C SER A 555 27.61 14.76 -22.85
N SER A 556 27.47 13.44 -22.69
CA SER A 556 27.49 12.42 -23.75
C SER A 556 26.08 12.10 -24.22
#